data_AF-T0ZUI1-F1
#
_entry.id   AF-T0ZUI1-F1
#
_cell.length_a   1.000
_cell.length_b   1.000
_cell.length_c   1.000
_cell.angle_alpha   90.00
_cell.angle_beta   90.00
_cell.angle_gamma   90.00
#
_symmetry.space_group_name_H-M   'P 1'
#
loop_
_entity.id
_entity.type
_entity.pdbx_description
1 polymer ?
#
loop_
_entity_poly.entity_id
_entity_poly.type
_entity_poly.pdbx_seq_one_letter_code
_entity_poly.pdbx_strand_id
1 'polypeptide(L)'
;GFGTAAAHYGLTTQHRKVIFVVTPVRLRAREVEESRVRIVNLSANKFFGFESADVLGYKVMISDREKTAIDCIDRPALTGGVGEAATILATASRRFDWTKAADYLEKIGSGALARRFGWLADYIKADVPPAVRDRVLTLAARSRKTWLGPGPARARGAGCYRL
;
A
#
# COMPACT_ATOMS: atom_id res chain seq x y z
N GLY A 1 9.11 -4.02 -1.32
CA GLY A 1 7.88 -3.20 -1.21
C GLY A 1 6.69 -4.07 -0.85
N PHE A 2 5.47 -3.52 -0.82
CA PHE A 2 4.22 -4.26 -0.53
C PHE A 2 4.33 -5.17 0.71
N GLY A 3 3.83 -6.41 0.63
CA GLY A 3 3.82 -7.36 1.75
C GLY A 3 5.21 -7.64 2.34
N THR A 4 6.28 -7.63 1.53
CA THR A 4 7.65 -7.82 2.03
C THR A 4 8.09 -6.65 2.92
N ALA A 5 7.76 -5.42 2.52
CA ALA A 5 8.04 -4.25 3.35
C ALA A 5 7.14 -4.19 4.59
N ALA A 6 5.87 -4.59 4.44
CA ALA A 6 4.96 -4.68 5.57
C ALA A 6 5.46 -5.66 6.63
N ALA A 7 6.00 -6.82 6.21
CA ALA A 7 6.60 -7.79 7.12
C ALA A 7 7.84 -7.23 7.82
N HIS A 8 8.74 -6.55 7.08
CA HIS A 8 9.93 -5.92 7.65
C HIS A 8 9.60 -4.90 8.76
N TYR A 9 8.56 -4.08 8.58
CA TYR A 9 8.14 -3.11 9.60
C TYR A 9 7.20 -3.69 10.68
N GLY A 10 6.92 -4.99 10.68
CA GLY A 10 5.98 -5.62 11.61
C GLY A 10 4.53 -5.14 11.45
N LEU A 11 4.13 -4.72 10.24
CA LEU A 11 2.76 -4.26 9.93
C LEU A 11 1.80 -5.42 9.63
N THR A 12 2.32 -6.62 9.43
CA THR A 12 1.55 -7.83 9.15
C THR A 12 2.13 -9.00 9.94
N THR A 13 1.24 -9.88 10.41
CA THR A 13 1.60 -11.16 11.03
C THR A 13 1.67 -12.30 10.01
N GLN A 14 1.28 -12.05 8.75
CA GLN A 14 1.30 -13.07 7.72
C GLN A 14 2.72 -13.35 7.24
N HIS A 15 3.21 -14.55 7.54
CA HIS A 15 4.46 -15.05 6.99
C HIS A 15 4.20 -15.66 5.60
N ARG A 16 4.68 -14.99 4.54
CA ARG A 16 4.52 -15.47 3.15
C ARG A 16 5.86 -15.83 2.54
N LYS A 17 5.92 -16.97 1.86
CA LYS A 17 7.05 -17.38 0.98
C LYS A 17 7.01 -16.65 -0.38
N VAL A 18 6.75 -15.34 -0.38
CA VAL A 18 6.71 -14.49 -1.59
C VAL A 18 7.44 -13.19 -1.33
N ILE A 19 8.46 -12.91 -2.15
CA ILE A 19 9.24 -11.69 -2.08
C ILE A 19 8.75 -10.74 -3.17
N PHE A 20 8.26 -9.56 -2.79
CA PHE A 20 7.80 -8.52 -3.71
C PHE A 20 8.92 -7.55 -4.04
N VAL A 21 9.45 -7.68 -5.25
CA VAL A 21 10.48 -6.78 -5.79
C VAL A 21 9.81 -5.76 -6.71
N VAL A 22 9.98 -4.48 -6.37
CA VAL A 22 9.44 -3.37 -7.16
C VAL A 22 10.57 -2.82 -8.02
N THR A 23 10.35 -2.71 -9.33
CA THR A 23 11.36 -2.19 -10.26
C THR A 23 10.70 -1.39 -11.39
N PRO A 24 11.35 -0.32 -11.88
CA PRO A 24 10.86 0.40 -13.05
C PRO A 24 11.05 -0.41 -14.35
N VAL A 25 11.94 -1.41 -14.36
CA VAL A 25 12.24 -2.24 -15.53
C VAL A 25 11.40 -3.51 -15.51
N ARG A 26 10.90 -3.93 -16.68
CA ARG A 26 10.25 -5.24 -16.81
C ARG A 26 11.27 -6.36 -16.66
N LEU A 27 11.15 -7.14 -15.60
CA LEU A 27 11.95 -8.34 -15.34
C LEU A 27 11.04 -9.56 -15.34
N ARG A 28 11.57 -10.70 -15.81
CA ARG A 28 10.88 -11.99 -15.64
C ARG A 28 10.92 -12.38 -14.15
N ALA A 29 9.83 -12.93 -13.66
CA ALA A 29 9.78 -13.53 -12.32
C ALA A 29 10.83 -14.65 -12.22
N ARG A 30 11.43 -14.78 -11.04
CA ARG A 30 12.39 -15.83 -10.71
C ARG A 30 11.95 -16.51 -9.42
N GLU A 31 12.35 -17.75 -9.22
CA GLU A 31 12.30 -18.40 -7.92
C GLU A 31 13.68 -18.25 -7.27
N VAL A 32 13.69 -17.96 -5.97
CA VAL A 32 14.90 -17.90 -5.15
C VAL A 32 14.64 -18.83 -3.99
N GLU A 33 15.29 -20.00 -4.00
CA GLU A 33 15.05 -21.10 -3.05
C GLU A 33 13.55 -21.48 -3.00
N GLU A 34 12.96 -21.61 -1.81
CA GLU A 34 11.53 -21.89 -1.62
C GLU A 34 10.63 -20.64 -1.76
N SER A 35 11.24 -19.47 -2.02
CA SER A 35 10.53 -18.20 -2.10
C SER A 35 10.28 -17.78 -3.55
N ARG A 36 9.01 -17.47 -3.86
CA ARG A 36 8.64 -16.96 -5.18
C ARG A 36 8.92 -15.46 -5.26
N VAL A 37 9.75 -15.02 -6.21
CA VAL A 37 9.99 -13.58 -6.44
C VAL A 37 8.94 -13.04 -7.39
N ARG A 38 8.08 -12.16 -6.88
CA ARG A 38 7.07 -11.48 -7.68
C ARG A 38 7.52 -10.08 -8.04
N ILE A 39 7.82 -9.90 -9.32
CA ILE A 39 8.16 -8.59 -9.88
C ILE A 39 6.89 -7.74 -9.99
N VAL A 40 6.95 -6.52 -9.46
CA VAL A 40 5.88 -5.52 -9.55
C VAL A 40 6.42 -4.29 -10.24
N ASN A 41 5.88 -3.99 -11.43
CA ASN A 41 6.15 -2.74 -12.11
C ASN A 41 5.16 -1.67 -11.63
N LEU A 42 5.71 -0.56 -11.13
CA LEU A 42 4.98 0.66 -10.79
C LEU A 42 5.17 1.69 -11.89
N SER A 43 4.18 2.56 -12.07
CA SER A 43 4.35 3.77 -12.87
C SER A 43 5.34 4.72 -12.21
N ALA A 44 5.99 5.60 -12.98
CA ALA A 44 7.01 6.51 -12.46
C ALA A 44 6.52 7.34 -11.27
N ASN A 45 5.28 7.85 -11.33
CA ASN A 45 4.65 8.60 -10.23
C ASN A 45 4.35 7.77 -8.97
N LYS A 46 4.50 6.44 -9.01
CA LYS A 46 4.33 5.51 -7.87
C LYS A 46 5.65 4.90 -7.41
N PHE A 47 6.76 5.12 -8.13
CA PHE A 47 8.08 4.59 -7.79
C PHE A 47 8.89 5.62 -7.00
N PHE A 48 8.62 5.72 -5.70
CA PHE A 48 9.29 6.63 -4.76
C PHE A 48 9.12 6.12 -3.32
N GLY A 49 9.65 6.87 -2.34
CA GLY A 49 9.44 6.57 -0.91
C GLY A 49 10.19 5.33 -0.49
N PHE A 50 11.44 5.21 -0.96
CA PHE A 50 12.33 4.11 -0.64
C PHE A 50 13.45 4.62 0.27
N GLU A 51 13.80 3.82 1.26
CA GLU A 51 14.91 4.03 2.18
C GLU A 51 15.82 2.80 2.20
N SER A 52 17.06 3.00 2.62
CA SER A 52 17.99 1.88 2.84
C SER A 52 17.69 1.26 4.19
N ALA A 53 17.38 -0.02 4.20
CA ALA A 53 17.19 -0.82 5.40
C ALA A 53 18.25 -1.92 5.48
N ASP A 54 18.70 -2.20 6.70
CA ASP A 54 19.51 -3.38 6.98
C ASP A 54 18.58 -4.57 7.22
N VAL A 55 18.70 -5.58 6.36
CA VAL A 55 17.94 -6.83 6.48
C VAL A 55 18.95 -7.96 6.52
N LEU A 56 19.11 -8.56 7.71
CA LEU A 56 20.04 -9.68 7.94
C LEU A 56 21.50 -9.35 7.55
N GLY A 57 21.95 -8.12 7.79
CA GLY A 57 23.31 -7.67 7.45
C GLY A 57 23.48 -7.20 6.00
N TYR A 58 22.41 -7.20 5.20
CA TYR A 58 22.42 -6.68 3.83
C TYR A 58 21.68 -5.36 3.73
N LYS A 59 22.33 -4.36 3.14
CA LYS A 59 21.68 -3.10 2.79
C LYS A 59 20.79 -3.28 1.57
N VAL A 60 19.49 -3.15 1.75
CA VAL A 60 18.49 -3.25 0.68
C VAL A 60 17.65 -1.98 0.62
N MET A 61 17.18 -1.63 -0.58
CA MET A 61 16.19 -0.56 -0.74
C MET A 61 14.79 -1.10 -0.47
N ILE A 62 14.10 -0.51 0.49
CA ILE A 62 12.75 -0.90 0.87
C ILE A 62 11.84 0.33 0.86
N SER A 63 10.56 0.16 0.55
CA SER A 63 9.61 1.27 0.68
C SER A 63 9.50 1.64 2.16
N ASP A 64 9.40 2.92 2.51
CA ASP A 64 9.18 3.35 3.89
C ASP A 64 7.79 2.93 4.39
N ARG A 65 7.48 3.20 5.66
CA ARG A 65 6.22 2.79 6.29
C ARG A 65 5.00 3.43 5.62
N GLU A 66 5.06 4.72 5.35
CA GLU A 66 3.98 5.49 4.72
C GLU A 66 3.67 4.95 3.32
N LYS A 67 4.71 4.84 2.50
CA LYS A 67 4.62 4.33 1.14
C LYS A 67 4.14 2.89 1.12
N THR A 68 4.63 2.06 2.04
CA THR A 68 4.23 0.66 2.15
C THR A 68 2.73 0.56 2.41
N ALA A 69 2.20 1.25 3.42
CA ALA A 69 0.77 1.22 3.72
C ALA A 69 -0.08 1.73 2.54
N ILE A 70 0.32 2.84 1.91
CA ILE A 70 -0.38 3.41 0.76
C ILE A 70 -0.38 2.45 -0.44
N ASP A 71 0.75 1.83 -0.77
CA ASP A 71 0.85 0.84 -1.84
C ASP A 71 -0.03 -0.38 -1.57
N CYS A 72 -0.09 -0.80 -0.29
CA CYS A 72 -0.92 -1.91 0.14
C CYS A 72 -2.42 -1.65 -0.08
N ILE A 73 -2.86 -0.41 0.13
CA ILE A 73 -4.23 0.04 -0.13
C ILE A 73 -4.49 0.18 -1.64
N ASP A 74 -3.50 0.67 -2.40
CA ASP A 74 -3.65 0.82 -3.85
C ASP A 74 -3.84 -0.53 -4.56
N ARG A 75 -3.06 -1.54 -4.15
CA ARG A 75 -3.10 -2.90 -4.71
C ARG A 75 -3.24 -3.96 -3.62
N PRO A 76 -4.43 -4.12 -3.01
CA PRO A 76 -4.64 -5.10 -1.93
C PRO A 76 -4.34 -6.54 -2.33
N ALA A 77 -4.48 -6.89 -3.61
CA ALA A 77 -4.14 -8.23 -4.11
C ALA A 77 -2.64 -8.58 -3.99
N LEU A 78 -1.75 -7.60 -3.79
CA LEU A 78 -0.32 -7.81 -3.53
C LEU A 78 0.00 -7.93 -2.04
N THR A 79 -1.02 -7.88 -1.18
CA THR A 79 -0.84 -7.80 0.27
C THR A 79 -1.72 -8.75 1.04
N GLY A 80 -2.59 -9.54 0.39
CA GLY A 80 -3.50 -10.48 1.06
C GLY A 80 -4.97 -10.15 0.91
N GLY A 81 -5.28 -9.10 0.16
CA GLY A 81 -6.62 -8.57 0.02
C GLY A 81 -6.87 -7.36 0.91
N VAL A 82 -8.11 -6.92 0.91
CA VAL A 82 -8.54 -5.67 1.55
C VAL A 82 -8.41 -5.73 3.07
N GLY A 83 -8.76 -6.84 3.70
CA GLY A 83 -8.65 -7.00 5.16
C GLY A 83 -7.22 -6.88 5.66
N GLU A 84 -6.26 -7.44 4.91
CA GLU A 84 -4.85 -7.32 5.26
C GLU A 84 -4.34 -5.89 5.03
N ALA A 85 -4.77 -5.23 3.95
CA ALA A 85 -4.45 -3.81 3.73
C ALA A 85 -4.99 -2.90 4.86
N ALA A 86 -6.19 -3.19 5.38
CA ALA A 86 -6.76 -2.49 6.52
C ALA A 86 -5.94 -2.72 7.80
N THR A 87 -5.50 -3.96 8.05
CA THR A 87 -4.65 -4.33 9.20
C THR A 87 -3.29 -3.63 9.14
N ILE A 88 -2.68 -3.59 7.95
CA ILE A 88 -1.43 -2.87 7.69
C ILE A 88 -1.60 -1.39 8.00
N LEU A 89 -2.70 -0.76 7.52
CA LEU A 89 -2.97 0.65 7.81
C LEU A 89 -3.21 0.88 9.31
N ALA A 90 -3.98 0.02 9.99
CA ALA A 90 -4.24 0.12 11.42
C ALA A 90 -2.96 0.01 12.27
N THR A 91 -2.02 -0.82 11.84
CA THR A 91 -0.74 -0.97 12.53
C THR A 91 0.19 0.21 12.22
N ALA A 92 0.22 0.66 10.97
CA ALA A 92 1.06 1.76 10.52
C ALA A 92 0.59 3.12 11.07
N SER A 93 -0.72 3.33 11.20
CA SER A 93 -1.33 4.61 11.61
C SER A 93 -0.83 5.11 12.97
N ARG A 94 -0.44 4.20 13.86
CA ARG A 94 0.12 4.52 15.19
C ARG A 94 1.50 5.21 15.13
N ARG A 95 2.21 5.09 14.01
CA ARG A 95 3.57 5.62 13.81
C ARG A 95 3.68 6.36 12.48
N PHE A 96 2.55 6.81 11.95
CA PHE A 96 2.48 7.47 10.67
C PHE A 96 2.91 8.92 10.79
N ASP A 97 3.78 9.36 9.90
CA ASP A 97 3.80 10.76 9.55
C ASP A 97 2.63 11.04 8.59
N TRP A 98 1.55 11.57 9.14
CA TRP A 98 0.33 11.87 8.38
C TRP A 98 0.52 12.93 7.29
N THR A 99 1.42 13.89 7.50
CA THR A 99 1.74 14.92 6.51
C THR A 99 2.45 14.28 5.33
N LYS A 100 3.47 13.47 5.60
CA LYS A 100 4.19 12.69 4.59
C LYS A 100 3.27 11.75 3.82
N ALA A 101 2.33 11.10 4.50
CA ALA A 101 1.32 10.26 3.86
C ALA A 101 0.42 11.04 2.89
N ALA A 102 -0.02 12.25 3.26
CA ALA A 102 -0.77 13.12 2.36
C ALA A 102 0.08 13.56 1.16
N ASP A 103 1.34 13.95 1.36
CA ASP A 103 2.26 14.31 0.27
C ASP A 103 2.40 13.15 -0.73
N TYR A 104 2.41 11.91 -0.21
CA TYR A 104 2.51 10.70 -1.04
C TYR A 104 1.24 10.45 -1.84
N LEU A 105 0.06 10.65 -1.25
CA LEU A 105 -1.21 10.56 -1.96
C LEU A 105 -1.34 11.63 -3.05
N GLU A 106 -0.89 12.86 -2.77
CA GLU A 106 -0.85 13.96 -3.74
C GLU A 106 0.10 13.66 -4.90
N LYS A 107 1.30 13.18 -4.58
CA LYS A 107 2.30 12.77 -5.58
C LYS A 107 1.81 11.65 -6.49
N ILE A 108 1.05 10.69 -5.94
CA ILE A 108 0.42 9.64 -6.74
C ILE A 108 -0.72 10.21 -7.59
N GLY A 109 -1.44 11.21 -7.09
CA GLY A 109 -2.47 11.94 -7.83
C GLY A 109 -3.73 11.13 -8.14
N SER A 110 -4.00 10.06 -7.39
CA SER A 110 -5.13 9.16 -7.65
C SER A 110 -6.28 9.40 -6.67
N GLY A 111 -7.37 10.02 -7.14
CA GLY A 111 -8.56 10.22 -6.32
C GLY A 111 -9.23 8.91 -5.87
N ALA A 112 -9.11 7.83 -6.66
CA ALA A 112 -9.57 6.50 -6.25
C ALA A 112 -8.76 5.92 -5.08
N LEU A 113 -7.44 6.12 -5.07
CA LEU A 113 -6.59 5.73 -3.95
C LEU A 113 -6.89 6.57 -2.71
N ALA A 114 -6.95 7.90 -2.86
CA ALA A 114 -7.26 8.81 -1.75
C ALA A 114 -8.61 8.46 -1.10
N ARG A 115 -9.62 8.11 -1.90
CA ARG A 115 -10.94 7.70 -1.40
C ARG A 115 -10.90 6.37 -0.64
N ARG A 116 -10.18 5.36 -1.15
CA ARG A 116 -9.94 4.09 -0.43
C ARG A 116 -9.17 4.31 0.88
N PHE A 117 -8.15 5.16 0.84
CA PHE A 117 -7.35 5.50 2.01
C PHE A 117 -8.20 6.19 3.09
N GLY A 118 -8.95 7.24 2.72
CA GLY A 118 -9.83 7.97 3.63
C GLY A 118 -10.88 7.05 4.26
N TRP A 119 -11.56 6.24 3.46
CA TRP A 119 -12.53 5.29 3.98
C TRP A 119 -11.91 4.27 4.95
N LEU A 120 -10.73 3.71 4.61
CA LEU A 120 -10.04 2.78 5.49
C LEU A 120 -9.60 3.45 6.78
N ALA A 121 -9.07 4.68 6.71
CA ALA A 121 -8.68 5.46 7.88
C ALA A 121 -9.86 5.70 8.83
N ASP A 122 -11.04 6.00 8.28
CA ASP A 122 -12.28 6.13 9.06
C ASP A 122 -12.73 4.78 9.65
N TYR A 123 -12.69 3.71 8.85
CA TYR A 123 -13.08 2.37 9.28
C TYR A 123 -12.24 1.88 10.47
N ILE A 124 -10.93 2.13 10.46
CA ILE A 124 -10.02 1.75 11.56
C ILE A 124 -10.01 2.77 12.70
N LYS A 125 -10.80 3.85 12.60
CA LYS A 125 -10.81 4.98 13.54
C LYS A 125 -9.42 5.58 13.77
N ALA A 126 -8.66 5.78 12.68
CA ALA A 126 -7.35 6.40 12.77
C ALA A 126 -7.48 7.86 13.22
N ASP A 127 -6.55 8.29 14.07
CA ASP A 127 -6.43 9.68 14.50
C ASP A 127 -5.70 10.49 13.41
N VAL A 128 -6.45 10.81 12.35
CA VAL A 128 -5.96 11.60 11.22
C VAL A 128 -6.10 13.09 11.54
N PRO A 129 -5.01 13.88 11.51
CA PRO A 129 -5.09 15.32 11.72
C PRO A 129 -6.08 15.99 10.75
N PRO A 130 -6.91 16.94 11.19
CA PRO A 130 -7.92 17.58 10.35
C PRO A 130 -7.37 18.14 9.03
N ALA A 131 -6.22 18.83 9.07
CA ALA A 131 -5.57 19.36 7.88
C ALA A 131 -5.19 18.27 6.86
N VAL A 132 -4.77 17.10 7.34
CA VAL A 132 -4.45 15.94 6.49
C VAL A 132 -5.73 15.34 5.91
N ARG A 133 -6.79 15.24 6.72
CA ARG A 133 -8.11 14.76 6.29
C ARG A 133 -8.65 15.62 5.13
N ASP A 134 -8.54 16.94 5.22
CA ASP A 134 -9.02 17.85 4.17
C ASP A 134 -8.26 17.68 2.85
N ARG A 135 -6.93 17.45 2.91
CA ARG A 135 -6.11 17.13 1.73
C ARG A 135 -6.55 15.83 1.08
N VAL A 136 -6.77 14.78 1.88
CA VAL A 136 -7.25 13.48 1.39
C VAL A 136 -8.64 13.60 0.76
N LEU A 137 -9.57 14.34 1.36
CA LEU A 137 -10.92 14.55 0.83
C LEU A 137 -10.89 15.34 -0.48
N THR A 138 -10.06 16.38 -0.57
CA THR A 138 -9.87 17.18 -1.79
C THR A 138 -9.35 16.31 -2.94
N LEU A 139 -8.37 15.45 -2.68
CA LEU A 139 -7.90 14.47 -3.67
C LEU A 139 -8.98 13.46 -4.03
N ALA A 140 -9.69 12.93 -3.02
CA ALA A 140 -10.72 11.93 -3.22
C ALA A 140 -11.80 12.45 -4.16
N ALA A 141 -12.21 13.71 -4.03
CA ALA A 141 -13.21 14.38 -4.86
C ALA A 141 -12.89 14.41 -6.36
N ARG A 142 -11.63 14.20 -6.77
CA ARG A 142 -11.22 14.10 -8.19
C ARG A 142 -11.66 12.80 -8.86
N SER A 143 -12.07 11.80 -8.09
CA SER A 143 -12.75 10.61 -8.61
C SER A 143 -14.27 10.78 -8.50
N ARG A 144 -15.08 9.95 -9.15
CA ARG A 144 -16.54 9.92 -8.92
C ARG A 144 -16.99 8.67 -8.17
N LYS A 145 -16.33 7.53 -8.42
CA LYS A 145 -16.65 6.22 -7.86
C LYS A 145 -15.37 5.40 -7.73
N THR A 146 -15.25 4.59 -6.69
CA THR A 146 -14.21 3.57 -6.60
C THR A 146 -14.70 2.29 -5.90
N TRP A 147 -13.84 1.28 -5.85
CA TRP A 147 -14.13 -0.01 -5.23
C TRP A 147 -13.00 -0.35 -4.28
N LEU A 148 -13.36 -0.71 -3.05
CA LEU A 148 -12.45 -1.33 -2.08
C LEU A 148 -12.40 -2.83 -2.39
N GLY A 149 -11.39 -3.25 -3.14
CA GLY A 149 -11.23 -4.61 -3.65
C GLY A 149 -11.19 -4.67 -5.19
N PRO A 150 -11.14 -5.87 -5.79
CA PRO A 150 -11.37 -6.02 -7.22
C PRO A 150 -12.75 -5.47 -7.56
N GLY A 151 -12.87 -4.67 -8.63
CA GLY A 151 -14.19 -4.22 -9.10
C GLY A 151 -15.11 -5.41 -9.41
N PRO A 152 -16.43 -5.18 -9.55
CA PRO A 152 -17.41 -6.26 -9.70
C PRO A 152 -17.09 -7.24 -10.84
N ALA A 153 -16.47 -6.76 -11.93
CA ALA A 153 -16.02 -7.60 -13.05
C ALA A 153 -14.87 -8.58 -12.71
N ARG A 154 -14.23 -8.44 -11.54
CA ARG A 154 -13.05 -9.24 -11.11
C ARG A 154 -13.20 -9.85 -9.72
N ALA A 155 -14.34 -9.65 -9.05
CA ALA A 155 -14.59 -10.13 -7.69
C ALA A 155 -14.94 -11.64 -7.70
N ARG A 156 -13.93 -12.52 -7.75
CA ARG A 156 -14.10 -13.96 -7.55
C ARG A 156 -14.03 -14.30 -6.05
N GLY A 157 -15.06 -13.92 -5.29
CA GLY A 157 -15.18 -14.22 -3.85
C GLY A 157 -14.36 -13.32 -2.89
N ALA A 158 -13.63 -12.33 -3.41
CA ALA A 158 -13.02 -11.28 -2.59
C ALA A 158 -14.04 -10.16 -2.29
N GLY A 159 -14.02 -9.61 -1.07
CA GLY A 159 -14.88 -8.49 -0.69
C GLY A 159 -14.79 -7.33 -1.68
N CYS A 160 -15.94 -6.86 -2.16
CA CYS A 160 -16.08 -5.80 -3.14
C CYS A 160 -17.03 -4.74 -2.57
N TYR A 161 -16.49 -3.64 -2.07
CA TYR A 161 -17.28 -2.56 -1.47
C TYR A 161 -17.20 -1.31 -2.34
N ARG A 162 -18.36 -0.72 -2.68
CA ARG A 162 -18.41 0.52 -3.48
C ARG A 162 -18.18 1.73 -2.58
N LEU A 163 -17.35 2.66 -3.03
CA LEU A 163 -16.98 3.92 -2.36
C LEU A 163 -17.13 5.13 -3.30
#